data_AF-A0A292REW3-F1
#
_entry.id   AF-A0A292REW3-F1
#
_cell.length_a   1.000
_cell.length_b   1.000
_cell.length_c   1.000
_cell.angle_alpha   90.00
_cell.angle_beta   90.00
_cell.angle_gamma   90.00
#
_symmetry.space_group_name_H-M   'P 1'
#
loop_
_entity.id
_entity.type
_entity.pdbx_description
1 polymer ?
#
loop_
_entity_poly.entity_id
_entity_poly.type
_entity_poly.pdbx_seq_one_letter_code
_entity_poly.pdbx_strand_id
1 'polypeptide(L)' 'MILKNKLTRDTLEITYPEFRKKFAKEIQDAFESYRKTQLNKYSYNFKDDNSMEFNFYFELHWNFNNFGNSNWYIERIT' A
#
# COMPACT_ATOMS: atom_id res chain seq x y z
N MET A 1 6.17 -3.07 12.22
CA MET A 1 5.33 -2.04 11.58
C MET A 1 4.26 -1.62 12.56
N ILE A 2 3.91 -0.33 12.58
CA ILE A 2 2.83 0.22 13.40
C ILE A 2 1.74 0.73 12.47
N LEU A 3 0.52 0.24 12.65
CA LEU A 3 -0.67 0.71 11.97
C LEU A 3 -1.62 1.38 12.95
N LYS A 4 -2.35 2.37 12.45
CA LYS A 4 -3.43 3.03 13.19
C LYS A 4 -4.74 2.93 12.47
N ASN A 5 -5.81 2.70 13.24
CA ASN A 5 -7.15 2.74 12.72
C ASN A 5 -7.64 4.20 12.60
N LYS A 6 -8.16 4.57 11.43
CA LYS A 6 -8.66 5.92 11.13
C LYS A 6 -9.85 6.31 12.01
N LEU A 7 -10.71 5.35 12.36
CA LEU A 7 -11.96 5.57 13.08
C LEU A 7 -11.78 5.39 14.59
N THR A 8 -11.24 4.25 15.02
CA THR A 8 -11.16 3.89 16.45
C THR A 8 -9.92 4.44 17.14
N ARG A 9 -8.92 4.89 16.37
CA ARG A 9 -7.58 5.28 16.86
C ARG A 9 -6.79 4.14 17.50
N ASP A 10 -7.26 2.89 17.34
CA ASP A 10 -6.52 1.71 17.77
C ASP A 10 -5.17 1.63 17.09
N THR A 11 -4.19 1.10 17.80
CA THR A 11 -2.84 0.86 17.30
C THR A 11 -2.60 -0.64 17.19
N LEU A 12 -2.03 -1.06 16.06
CA LEU A 12 -1.66 -2.44 15.79
C LEU A 12 -0.19 -2.50 15.44
N GLU A 13 0.60 -3.16 16.28
CA GLU A 13 2.01 -3.43 16.03
C GLU A 13 2.17 -4.87 15.53
N ILE A 14 2.68 -5.02 14.32
CA ILE A 14 2.85 -6.32 13.64
C ILE A 14 4.12 -6.34 12.81
N THR A 15 4.66 -7.52 12.56
CA THR A 15 5.77 -7.71 11.63
C THR A 15 5.33 -7.52 10.17
N TYR A 16 6.28 -7.27 9.27
CA TYR A 16 5.95 -7.15 7.84
C TYR A 16 5.31 -8.42 7.24
N PRO A 17 5.78 -9.66 7.56
CA PRO A 17 5.10 -10.88 7.10
C PRO A 17 3.66 -11.00 7.60
N GLU A 18 3.38 -10.62 8.86
CA GLU A 18 2.02 -10.61 9.40
C GLU A 18 1.16 -9.55 8.72
N PHE A 19 1.71 -8.37 8.44
CA PHE A 19 1.03 -7.33 7.66
C PHE A 19 0.62 -7.85 6.28
N ARG A 20 1.56 -8.47 5.53
CA ARG A 20 1.30 -9.04 4.20
C ARG A 20 0.19 -10.10 4.22
N LYS A 21 0.07 -10.88 5.30
CA LYS A 21 -0.98 -11.88 5.47
C LYS A 21 -2.32 -11.26 5.88
N LYS A 22 -2.32 -10.39 6.89
CA LYS A 22 -3.52 -9.81 7.49
C LYS A 22 -4.22 -8.80 6.59
N PHE A 23 -3.44 -8.04 5.82
CA PHE A 23 -3.93 -6.99 4.92
C PHE A 23 -3.83 -7.38 3.44
N ALA A 24 -3.80 -8.67 3.12
CA ALA A 24 -3.57 -9.15 1.75
C ALA A 24 -4.55 -8.54 0.74
N LYS A 25 -5.83 -8.44 1.13
CA LYS A 25 -6.88 -7.85 0.28
C LYS A 25 -6.65 -6.34 0.10
N GLU A 26 -6.42 -5.61 1.18
CA GLU A 26 -6.21 -4.16 1.11
C GLU A 26 -4.94 -3.80 0.35
N ILE A 27 -3.89 -4.62 0.44
CA ILE A 27 -2.67 -4.47 -0.35
C ILE A 27 -2.96 -4.67 -1.83
N GLN A 28 -3.74 -5.70 -2.19
CA GLN A 28 -4.15 -5.92 -3.57
C GLN A 28 -4.97 -4.74 -4.11
N ASP A 29 -5.98 -4.29 -3.37
CA ASP A 29 -6.82 -3.14 -3.76
C ASP A 29 -5.98 -1.86 -3.94
N ALA A 30 -5.01 -1.64 -3.04
CA ALA A 30 -4.07 -0.52 -3.11
C ALA A 30 -3.15 -0.62 -4.34
N PHE A 31 -2.64 -1.82 -4.63
CA PHE A 31 -1.76 -2.04 -5.77
C PHE A 31 -2.50 -1.85 -7.09
N GLU A 32 -3.72 -2.36 -7.22
CA GLU A 32 -4.54 -2.18 -8.42
C GLU A 32 -4.87 -0.71 -8.67
N SER A 33 -5.16 0.04 -7.61
CA SER A 33 -5.40 1.48 -7.68
C SER A 33 -4.13 2.24 -8.07
N TYR A 34 -3.00 1.93 -7.44
CA TYR A 34 -1.68 2.47 -7.80
C TYR A 34 -1.38 2.23 -9.28
N ARG A 35 -1.50 0.98 -9.75
CA ARG A 35 -1.22 0.56 -11.13
C ARG A 35 -2.07 1.34 -12.13
N LYS A 36 -3.38 1.45 -11.90
CA LYS A 36 -4.28 2.26 -12.75
C LYS A 36 -3.85 3.73 -12.78
N THR A 37 -3.48 4.30 -11.63
CA THR A 37 -3.01 5.69 -11.58
C THR A 37 -1.69 5.89 -12.31
N GLN A 38 -0.72 4.99 -12.20
CA GLN A 38 0.56 5.12 -12.90
C GLN A 38 0.39 4.97 -14.42
N LEU A 39 -0.42 4.01 -14.89
CA LEU A 39 -0.66 3.79 -16.32
C LEU A 39 -1.42 4.95 -16.98
N ASN A 40 -2.21 5.71 -16.23
CA ASN A 40 -2.91 6.89 -16.73
C ASN A 40 -2.01 8.14 -16.87
N LYS A 41 -0.76 8.10 -16.38
CA LYS A 41 0.17 9.23 -16.52
C LYS A 41 0.76 9.27 -17.93
N TYR A 42 0.18 10.12 -18.78
CA TYR A 42 0.60 10.34 -20.18
C TYR A 42 2.10 10.68 -20.38
N SER A 43 2.82 11.12 -19.35
CA SER A 43 4.20 11.62 -19.44
C SER A 43 5.28 10.59 -19.12
N TYR A 44 4.93 9.48 -18.47
CA TYR A 44 5.87 8.42 -18.16
C TYR A 44 5.41 7.17 -18.90
N ASN A 45 6.24 6.63 -19.79
CA ASN A 45 6.01 5.32 -20.42
C ASN A 45 6.15 4.19 -19.37
N PHE A 46 5.37 4.24 -18.29
CA PHE A 46 5.32 3.18 -17.29
C PHE A 46 4.83 1.92 -18.00
N LYS A 47 5.74 0.94 -18.11
CA LYS A 47 5.41 -0.36 -18.64
C LYS A 47 4.70 -1.16 -17.56
N ASP A 48 3.73 -1.94 -18.02
CA ASP A 48 3.03 -2.90 -17.19
C ASP A 48 3.87 -4.15 -16.94
N ASP A 49 4.90 -3.99 -16.11
CA ASP A 49 5.88 -5.02 -15.79
C ASP A 49 6.16 -5.09 -14.27
N ASN A 50 7.06 -5.99 -13.89
CA ASN A 50 7.42 -6.26 -12.49
C ASN A 50 7.99 -5.04 -11.75
N SER A 51 8.42 -3.98 -12.46
CA SER A 51 8.89 -2.76 -11.82
C SER A 51 7.77 -2.02 -11.09
N MET A 52 6.50 -2.17 -11.52
CA MET A 52 5.38 -1.53 -10.82
C MET A 52 5.14 -2.13 -9.44
N GLU A 53 5.19 -3.46 -9.32
CA GLU A 53 5.05 -4.11 -8.02
C GLU A 53 6.22 -3.74 -7.11
N PHE A 54 7.45 -3.74 -7.65
CA PHE A 54 8.61 -3.28 -6.90
C PHE A 54 8.46 -1.83 -6.41
N ASN A 55 8.08 -0.89 -7.28
CA ASN A 55 7.89 0.51 -6.92
C ASN A 55 6.77 0.71 -5.90
N PHE A 56 5.70 -0.08 -6.00
CA PHE A 56 4.62 -0.07 -5.02
C PHE A 56 5.14 -0.42 -3.61
N TYR A 57 5.91 -1.51 -3.48
CA TYR A 57 6.46 -1.92 -2.19
C TYR A 57 7.64 -1.07 -1.72
N PHE A 58 8.41 -0.46 -2.63
CA PHE A 58 9.50 0.45 -2.29
C PHE A 58 8.99 1.66 -1.50
N GLU A 59 7.88 2.25 -1.94
CA GLU A 59 7.19 3.32 -1.20
C GLU A 59 5.92 2.83 -0.49
N LEU A 60 5.96 1.61 0.07
CA LEU A 60 4.78 0.95 0.66
C LEU A 60 4.00 1.83 1.64
N HIS A 61 4.71 2.59 2.50
CA HIS A 61 4.07 3.49 3.46
C HIS A 61 3.14 4.48 2.78
N TRP A 62 3.66 5.19 1.77
CA TRP A 62 2.88 6.20 1.05
C TRP A 62 1.84 5.54 0.15
N ASN A 63 2.24 4.52 -0.61
CA ASN A 63 1.36 3.88 -1.60
C ASN A 63 0.16 3.18 -0.95
N PHE A 64 0.37 2.40 0.11
CA PHE A 64 -0.73 1.74 0.82
C PHE A 64 -1.69 2.78 1.42
N ASN A 65 -1.17 3.85 2.02
CA ASN A 65 -1.99 4.86 2.67
C ASN A 65 -2.81 5.72 1.69
N ASN A 66 -2.30 5.96 0.47
CA ASN A 66 -2.95 6.82 -0.53
C ASN A 66 -3.82 6.06 -1.53
N PHE A 67 -3.45 4.81 -1.86
CA PHE A 67 -4.20 3.99 -2.82
C PHE A 67 -5.06 2.92 -2.16
N GLY A 68 -4.81 2.57 -0.90
CA GLY A 68 -5.55 1.54 -0.18
C GLY A 68 -6.86 2.06 0.41
N ASN A 69 -7.94 1.30 0.18
CA ASN A 69 -9.22 1.51 0.86
C ASN A 69 -9.27 0.72 2.18
N SER A 70 -8.36 1.05 3.11
CA SER A 70 -8.33 0.43 4.44
C SER A 70 -8.69 1.42 5.54
N ASN A 71 -9.36 0.92 6.57
CA ASN A 71 -9.54 1.64 7.84
C ASN A 71 -8.22 1.73 8.62
N TRP A 72 -7.22 0.93 8.28
CA TRP A 72 -5.89 0.99 8.85
C TRP A 72 -4.94 1.74 7.92
N TYR A 73 -4.07 2.57 8.48
CA TYR A 73 -2.97 3.18 7.74
C TYR A 73 -1.65 2.85 8.43
N ILE A 74 -0.59 2.73 7.65
CA ILE A 74 0.75 2.53 8.16
C ILE A 74 1.19 3.85 8.77
N GLU A 75 1.37 3.90 10.08
CA GLU A 75 1.96 5.05 10.75
C GLU A 75 3.48 5.00 10.60
N ARG A 76 4.09 3.83 10.84
CA ARG A 76 5.55 3.64 10.79
C ARG A 76 5.92 2.25 10.29
N ILE A 77 6.87 2.20 9.35
CA ILE A 77 7.57 0.96 8.99
C ILE A 77 8.78 0.83 9.93
N THR A 78 8.98 -0.37 10.49
CA THR A 78 10.05 -0.71 11.43
C THR A 78 10.77 -1.94 10.95
#